data_AF-A0AAW2RJG9-F1
#
_entry.id   AF-A0AAW2RJG9-F1
#
_cell.length_a   1.000
_cell.length_b   1.000
_cell.length_c   1.000
_cell.angle_alpha   90.00
_cell.angle_beta   90.00
_cell.angle_gamma   90.00
#
_symmetry.space_group_name_H-M   'P 1'
#
loop_
_entity.id
_entity.type
_entity.pdbx_description
1 polymer ?
#
loop_
_entity_poly.entity_id
_entity_poly.type
_entity_poly.pdbx_seq_one_letter_code
_entity_poly.pdbx_strand_id
1 'polypeptide(L)'
;MSGSLRHMGVLDQWWGHGFWDHRKLVILVVLVLFLAPLCALDKIDSLSTTSAASVALAVVYVVVAFIIAAIKLAEGKIEPPRMSPDFGSWSAILDFLVVIPIMSNAYVCHFNVQPIYNELQEPSPHKMYRIGRITTIICVLIYASTAIAGYLLFGKDTESDVLTNFDKDLGIRFSTALNYIVRIGYVLHLILVFPVVHFSLRQTVDTLIFEGLNPLSESRKRCLVLTFVILCLIYLGSTTIPNIWTAFKFTGATTAVSLGFTFPSLIALRLSRVGSGLSQVERYLSWVMLTLAIIVSIAGVIGNIYTFQSN
;
A
#
# COMPACT_ATOMS: atom_id res chain seq x y z
N MET A 1 1.21 12.15 -9.07
CA MET A 1 0.72 10.74 -9.00
C MET A 1 -0.74 10.65 -8.54
N SER A 2 -1.33 11.74 -8.02
CA SER A 2 -2.67 11.76 -7.42
C SER A 2 -3.84 11.72 -8.40
N GLY A 3 -3.60 11.96 -9.70
CA GLY A 3 -4.68 12.16 -10.68
C GLY A 3 -5.44 13.49 -10.51
N SER A 4 -5.02 14.35 -9.57
CA SER A 4 -5.60 15.68 -9.36
C SER A 4 -4.99 16.70 -10.34
N LEU A 5 -5.85 17.47 -11.01
CA LEU A 5 -5.48 18.60 -11.88
C LEU A 5 -4.78 19.74 -11.11
N ARG A 6 -4.84 19.74 -9.78
CA ARG A 6 -4.32 20.82 -8.90
C ARG A 6 -3.06 20.43 -8.12
N HIS A 7 -2.44 19.29 -8.43
CA HIS A 7 -1.23 18.82 -7.76
C HIS A 7 0.01 19.55 -8.30
N MET A 8 0.81 20.14 -7.42
CA MET A 8 2.14 20.69 -7.77
C MET A 8 3.23 19.83 -7.16
N GLY A 9 4.14 19.30 -7.99
CA GLY A 9 5.25 18.46 -7.55
C GLY A 9 6.24 19.20 -6.64
N VAL A 10 7.02 18.46 -5.84
CA VAL A 10 8.10 19.04 -5.02
C VAL A 10 9.17 19.70 -5.89
N LEU A 11 9.52 19.06 -7.02
CA LEU A 11 10.52 19.59 -7.96
C LEU A 11 10.02 20.85 -8.66
N ASP A 12 8.75 20.87 -9.03
CA ASP A 12 8.07 22.04 -9.57
C ASP A 12 8.07 23.22 -8.60
N GLN A 13 7.82 22.96 -7.31
CA GLN A 13 7.89 24.01 -6.28
C GLN A 13 9.30 24.58 -6.05
N TRP A 14 10.35 23.80 -6.31
CA TRP A 14 11.74 24.23 -6.11
C TRP A 14 12.33 24.93 -7.32
N TRP A 15 12.05 24.43 -8.52
CA TRP A 15 12.71 24.85 -9.74
C TRP A 15 11.75 25.41 -10.81
N GLY A 16 10.45 25.46 -10.53
CA GLY A 16 9.42 25.90 -11.45
C GLY A 16 9.10 24.87 -12.54
N HIS A 17 8.11 25.20 -13.36
CA HIS A 17 7.67 24.36 -14.47
C HIS A 17 8.81 24.12 -15.46
N GLY A 18 9.23 22.86 -15.59
CA GLY A 18 10.32 22.47 -16.48
C GLY A 18 10.31 20.99 -16.82
N PHE A 19 11.28 20.55 -17.63
CA PHE A 19 11.38 19.15 -18.03
C PHE A 19 11.64 18.21 -16.83
N TRP A 20 12.24 18.74 -15.76
CA TRP A 20 12.55 18.02 -14.53
C TRP A 20 11.32 17.50 -13.77
N ASP A 21 10.16 18.13 -13.95
CA ASP A 21 8.89 17.68 -13.34
C ASP A 21 8.13 16.66 -14.20
N HIS A 22 8.66 16.31 -15.38
CA HIS A 22 8.02 15.31 -16.22
C HIS A 22 7.96 13.97 -15.49
N ARG A 23 6.74 13.50 -15.21
CA ARG A 23 6.45 12.25 -14.48
C ARG A 23 7.32 11.08 -14.93
N LYS A 24 7.46 10.87 -16.26
CA LYS A 24 8.24 9.76 -16.83
C LYS A 24 9.73 9.87 -16.50
N LEU A 25 10.27 11.10 -16.48
CA LEU A 25 11.66 11.39 -16.14
C LEU A 25 11.89 11.18 -14.64
N VAL A 26 11.04 11.75 -13.78
CA VAL A 26 11.16 11.63 -12.32
C VAL A 26 11.12 10.17 -11.88
N ILE A 27 10.16 9.40 -12.36
CA ILE A 27 10.05 7.97 -12.03
C ILE A 27 11.29 7.21 -12.53
N LEU A 28 11.81 7.54 -13.73
CA LEU A 28 13.01 6.88 -14.27
C LEU A 28 14.24 7.18 -13.41
N VAL A 29 14.45 8.44 -13.03
CA VAL A 29 15.57 8.86 -12.18
C VAL A 29 15.50 8.17 -10.82
N VAL A 30 14.32 8.15 -10.18
CA VAL A 30 14.13 7.46 -8.89
C VAL A 30 14.39 5.96 -9.03
N LEU A 31 13.90 5.36 -10.11
CA LEU A 31 14.08 3.95 -10.38
C LEU A 31 15.56 3.59 -10.58
N VAL A 32 16.31 4.35 -11.38
CA VAL A 32 17.71 4.04 -11.69
C VAL A 32 18.63 4.34 -10.50
N LEU A 33 18.44 5.48 -9.83
CA LEU A 33 19.35 5.93 -8.77
C LEU A 33 19.08 5.28 -7.41
N PHE A 34 17.83 4.98 -7.08
CA PHE A 34 17.45 4.47 -5.76
C PHE A 34 16.89 3.05 -5.81
N LEU A 35 15.87 2.79 -6.63
CA LEU A 35 15.16 1.50 -6.58
C LEU A 35 16.02 0.36 -7.14
N ALA A 36 16.66 0.53 -8.30
CA ALA A 36 17.48 -0.48 -8.95
C ALA A 36 18.63 -0.99 -8.06
N PRO A 37 19.45 -0.14 -7.43
CA PRO A 37 20.51 -0.64 -6.54
C PRO A 37 19.95 -1.34 -5.29
N LEU A 38 18.86 -0.83 -4.71
CA LEU A 38 18.23 -1.46 -3.55
C LEU A 38 17.59 -2.83 -3.91
N CYS A 39 16.94 -2.93 -5.07
CA CYS A 39 16.31 -4.17 -5.55
C CYS A 39 17.32 -5.22 -6.02
N ALA A 40 18.55 -4.80 -6.37
CA ALA A 40 19.63 -5.71 -6.74
C ALA A 40 20.23 -6.46 -5.55
N LEU A 41 19.81 -6.17 -4.31
CA LEU A 41 20.21 -6.92 -3.13
C LEU A 41 19.62 -8.35 -3.13
N ASP A 42 20.44 -9.30 -2.70
CA ASP A 42 20.13 -10.74 -2.80
C ASP A 42 19.44 -11.31 -1.55
N LYS A 43 19.42 -10.59 -0.41
CA LYS A 43 18.87 -11.06 0.88
C LYS A 43 17.81 -10.10 1.45
N ILE A 44 16.71 -10.63 2.00
CA ILE A 44 15.68 -9.81 2.65
C ILE A 44 16.19 -9.24 3.98
N ASP A 45 17.10 -9.94 4.68
CA ASP A 45 17.68 -9.46 5.93
C ASP A 45 18.49 -8.16 5.74
N SER A 46 19.14 -7.96 4.60
CA SER A 46 19.77 -6.67 4.28
C SER A 46 18.76 -5.53 4.14
N LEU A 47 17.49 -5.87 3.82
CA LEU A 47 16.36 -4.95 3.75
C LEU A 47 15.61 -4.81 5.09
N SER A 48 16.00 -5.53 6.14
CA SER A 48 15.34 -5.43 7.45
C SER A 48 15.51 -4.03 8.05
N THR A 49 16.71 -3.46 7.91
CA THR A 49 17.03 -2.09 8.35
C THR A 49 16.26 -1.04 7.55
N THR A 50 16.15 -1.20 6.23
CA THR A 50 15.38 -0.29 5.37
C THR A 50 13.88 -0.38 5.67
N SER A 51 13.37 -1.58 5.97
CA SER A 51 11.98 -1.80 6.39
C SER A 51 11.69 -1.13 7.73
N ALA A 52 12.58 -1.27 8.71
CA ALA A 52 12.44 -0.63 10.01
C ALA A 52 12.48 0.90 9.90
N ALA A 53 13.43 1.44 9.12
CA ALA A 53 13.50 2.87 8.82
C ALA A 53 12.24 3.38 8.12
N SER A 54 11.67 2.59 7.22
CA SER A 54 10.42 2.90 6.54
C SER A 54 9.23 3.01 7.50
N VAL A 55 9.10 2.07 8.45
CA VAL A 55 8.07 2.13 9.50
C VAL A 55 8.28 3.36 10.39
N ALA A 56 9.52 3.68 10.75
CA ALA A 56 9.83 4.89 11.52
C ALA A 56 9.39 6.17 10.79
N LEU A 57 9.61 6.27 9.47
CA LEU A 57 9.14 7.39 8.66
C LEU A 57 7.61 7.51 8.64
N ALA A 58 6.88 6.38 8.60
CA ALA A 58 5.42 6.39 8.70
C ALA A 58 4.95 6.90 10.08
N VAL A 59 5.64 6.53 11.16
CA VAL A 59 5.37 7.06 12.50
C VAL A 59 5.67 8.57 12.57
N VAL A 60 6.77 9.03 11.98
CA VAL A 60 7.09 10.46 11.89
C VAL A 60 5.99 11.22 11.16
N TYR A 61 5.49 10.69 10.04
CA TYR A 61 4.35 11.26 9.32
C TYR A 61 3.14 11.43 10.25
N VAL A 62 2.76 10.37 10.98
CA VAL A 62 1.63 10.41 11.92
C VAL A 62 1.84 11.46 13.01
N VAL A 63 3.03 11.53 13.60
CA VAL A 63 3.37 12.50 14.65
C VAL A 63 3.29 13.92 14.12
N VAL A 64 3.89 14.19 12.96
CA VAL A 64 3.86 15.51 12.32
C VAL A 64 2.43 15.92 11.98
N ALA A 65 1.62 15.00 11.44
CA ALA A 65 0.22 15.25 11.18
C ALA A 65 -0.52 15.64 12.48
N PHE A 66 -0.39 14.87 13.56
CA PHE A 66 -1.03 15.24 14.84
C PHE A 66 -0.54 16.58 15.40
N ILE A 67 0.74 16.90 15.25
CA ILE A 67 1.27 18.21 15.66
C ILE A 67 0.60 19.33 14.87
N ILE A 68 0.47 19.19 13.54
CA ILE A 68 -0.23 20.17 12.69
C ILE A 68 -1.70 20.29 13.11
N ALA A 69 -2.38 19.17 13.37
CA ALA A 69 -3.76 19.16 13.85
C ALA A 69 -3.88 19.92 15.18
N ALA A 70 -3.00 19.65 16.13
CA ALA A 70 -3.01 20.30 17.44
C ALA A 70 -2.77 21.82 17.34
N ILE A 71 -1.84 22.26 16.48
CA ILE A 71 -1.59 23.68 16.23
C ILE A 71 -2.83 24.34 15.62
N LYS A 72 -3.39 23.76 14.55
CA LYS A 72 -4.61 24.30 13.92
C LYS A 72 -5.79 24.35 14.88
N LEU A 73 -5.92 23.35 15.76
CA LEU A 73 -6.96 23.31 16.78
C LEU A 73 -6.78 24.45 17.79
N ALA A 74 -5.56 24.66 18.27
CA ALA A 74 -5.23 25.73 19.21
C ALA A 74 -5.44 27.12 18.60
N GLU A 75 -5.21 27.28 17.29
CA GLU A 75 -5.46 28.52 16.54
C GLU A 75 -6.95 28.71 16.18
N GLY A 76 -7.84 27.76 16.51
CA GLY A 76 -9.27 27.83 16.20
C GLY A 76 -9.59 27.73 14.71
N LYS A 77 -8.68 27.18 13.90
CA LYS A 77 -8.81 27.07 12.43
C LYS A 77 -9.38 25.73 11.96
N ILE A 78 -9.69 24.81 12.87
CA ILE A 78 -10.27 23.51 12.54
C ILE A 78 -11.79 23.64 12.51
N GLU A 79 -12.38 23.36 11.36
CA GLU A 79 -13.81 23.10 11.28
C GLU A 79 -14.13 21.75 11.95
N PRO A 80 -15.24 21.66 12.72
CA PRO A 80 -15.60 20.42 13.39
C PRO A 80 -15.77 19.29 12.35
N PRO A 81 -15.06 18.16 12.50
CA PRO A 81 -15.13 17.08 11.55
C PRO A 81 -16.54 16.47 11.55
N ARG A 82 -17.03 16.09 10.36
CA ARG A 82 -18.30 15.39 10.26
C ARG A 82 -18.15 13.99 10.88
N MET A 83 -18.98 13.70 11.88
CA MET A 83 -18.92 12.45 12.66
C MET A 83 -19.74 11.30 12.05
N SER A 84 -20.68 11.59 11.14
CA SER A 84 -21.53 10.60 10.48
C SER A 84 -21.25 10.52 8.98
N PRO A 85 -21.31 9.33 8.35
CA PRO A 85 -21.19 9.21 6.91
C PRO A 85 -22.29 9.98 6.16
N ASP A 86 -22.04 10.32 4.90
CA ASP A 86 -23.08 10.82 4.00
C ASP A 86 -23.70 9.69 3.20
N PHE A 87 -24.99 9.46 3.42
CA PHE A 87 -25.79 8.52 2.64
C PHE A 87 -26.87 9.25 1.84
N GLY A 88 -26.78 10.57 1.71
CA GLY A 88 -27.79 11.41 1.05
C GLY A 88 -27.89 11.19 -0.46
N SER A 89 -26.90 10.55 -1.09
CA SER A 89 -26.90 10.28 -2.53
C SER A 89 -26.45 8.85 -2.86
N TRP A 90 -26.95 8.32 -3.98
CA TRP A 90 -26.54 7.02 -4.49
C TRP A 90 -25.04 6.96 -4.83
N SER A 91 -24.47 8.08 -5.30
CA SER A 91 -23.02 8.19 -5.56
C SER A 91 -22.21 8.04 -4.28
N ALA A 92 -22.63 8.63 -3.16
CA ALA A 92 -21.92 8.51 -1.89
C ALA A 92 -21.91 7.08 -1.34
N ILE A 93 -22.99 6.33 -1.56
CA ILE A 93 -23.07 4.90 -1.22
C ILE A 93 -22.09 4.09 -2.09
N LEU A 94 -22.03 4.37 -3.40
CA LEU A 94 -21.09 3.70 -4.30
C LEU A 94 -19.63 4.04 -3.95
N ASP A 95 -19.33 5.29 -3.59
CA ASP A 95 -17.99 5.70 -3.14
C ASP A 95 -17.58 4.96 -1.87
N PHE A 96 -18.51 4.78 -0.92
CA PHE A 96 -18.27 3.97 0.26
C PHE A 96 -17.96 2.50 -0.08
N LEU A 97 -18.67 1.91 -1.04
CA LEU A 97 -18.41 0.53 -1.47
C LEU A 97 -17.03 0.37 -2.13
N VAL A 98 -16.52 1.41 -2.78
CA VAL A 98 -15.17 1.44 -3.38
C VAL A 98 -14.07 1.45 -2.31
N VAL A 99 -14.34 1.95 -1.09
CA VAL A 99 -13.38 1.92 0.03
C VAL A 99 -13.05 0.48 0.43
N ILE A 100 -14.00 -0.46 0.30
CA ILE A 100 -13.81 -1.85 0.73
C ILE A 100 -12.64 -2.55 0.00
N PRO A 101 -12.56 -2.57 -1.35
CA PRO A 101 -11.42 -3.14 -2.06
C PRO A 101 -10.11 -2.39 -1.78
N ILE A 102 -10.15 -1.06 -1.57
CA ILE A 102 -8.96 -0.28 -1.19
C ILE A 102 -8.42 -0.77 0.16
N MET A 103 -9.29 -0.90 1.16
CA MET A 103 -8.94 -1.39 2.49
C MET A 103 -8.46 -2.85 2.44
N SER A 104 -9.09 -3.68 1.63
CA SER A 104 -8.63 -5.05 1.37
C SER A 104 -7.21 -5.04 0.81
N ASN A 105 -6.91 -4.19 -0.16
CA ASN A 105 -5.56 -4.07 -0.72
C ASN A 105 -4.54 -3.62 0.33
N ALA A 106 -4.90 -2.66 1.18
CA ALA A 106 -4.01 -2.12 2.21
C ALA A 106 -3.55 -3.17 3.23
N TYR A 107 -4.39 -4.16 3.55
CA TYR A 107 -4.06 -5.22 4.51
C TYR A 107 -3.46 -6.48 3.88
N VAL A 108 -3.27 -6.53 2.55
CA VAL A 108 -2.69 -7.71 1.91
C VAL A 108 -1.16 -7.65 1.98
N CYS A 109 -0.60 -8.51 2.82
CA CYS A 109 0.83 -8.76 2.95
C CYS A 109 1.20 -10.24 2.78
N HIS A 110 0.21 -11.10 2.48
CA HIS A 110 0.32 -12.56 2.46
C HIS A 110 1.44 -13.08 1.54
N PHE A 111 1.74 -12.39 0.44
CA PHE A 111 2.81 -12.74 -0.49
C PHE A 111 4.22 -12.62 0.11
N ASN A 112 4.37 -11.87 1.22
CA ASN A 112 5.65 -11.77 1.95
C ASN A 112 5.81 -12.85 3.02
N VAL A 113 4.76 -13.63 3.33
CA VAL A 113 4.79 -14.61 4.43
C VAL A 113 5.86 -15.67 4.20
N GLN A 114 5.92 -16.26 3.00
CA GLN A 114 6.88 -17.32 2.70
C GLN A 114 8.34 -16.82 2.72
N PRO A 115 8.69 -15.70 2.05
CA PRO A 115 10.03 -15.12 2.15
C PRO A 115 10.46 -14.83 3.60
N ILE A 116 9.58 -14.21 4.40
CA ILE A 116 9.87 -13.88 5.80
C ILE A 116 10.03 -15.15 6.64
N TYR A 117 9.17 -16.15 6.42
CA TYR A 117 9.25 -17.43 7.13
C TYR A 117 10.59 -18.13 6.90
N ASN A 118 11.07 -18.13 5.65
CA ASN A 118 12.34 -18.78 5.29
C ASN A 118 13.56 -18.08 5.89
N GLU A 119 13.49 -16.78 6.20
CA GLU A 119 14.57 -16.02 6.84
C GLU A 119 14.45 -15.95 8.37
N LEU A 120 13.39 -16.52 8.95
CA LEU A 120 13.19 -16.50 10.40
C LEU A 120 14.19 -17.41 11.13
N GLN A 121 14.80 -16.90 12.19
CA GLN A 121 15.64 -17.72 13.07
C GLN A 121 14.80 -18.82 13.74
N GLU A 122 15.12 -20.08 13.42
CA GLU A 122 14.37 -21.29 13.81
C GLU A 122 12.87 -21.17 13.44
N PRO A 123 12.54 -21.38 12.16
CA PRO A 123 11.21 -21.11 11.64
C PRO A 123 10.17 -22.07 12.25
N SER A 124 9.07 -21.51 12.77
CA SER A 124 7.93 -22.30 13.25
C SER A 124 6.60 -21.61 12.97
N PRO A 125 5.51 -22.36 12.69
CA PRO A 125 4.20 -21.78 12.43
C PRO A 125 3.69 -20.90 13.57
N HIS A 126 3.99 -21.27 14.82
CA HIS A 126 3.60 -20.49 15.99
C HIS A 126 4.31 -19.13 16.06
N LYS A 127 5.62 -19.08 15.76
CA LYS A 127 6.37 -17.82 15.69
C LYS A 127 5.83 -16.94 14.57
N MET A 128 5.58 -17.49 13.39
CA MET A 128 5.02 -16.74 12.26
C MET A 128 3.63 -16.18 12.56
N TYR A 129 2.76 -16.97 13.21
CA TYR A 129 1.46 -16.51 13.65
C TYR A 129 1.56 -15.33 14.63
N ARG A 130 2.49 -15.40 15.59
CA ARG A 130 2.75 -14.29 16.53
C ARG A 130 3.23 -13.03 15.81
N ILE A 131 4.15 -13.17 14.85
CA ILE A 131 4.65 -12.04 14.02
C ILE A 131 3.49 -11.42 13.24
N GLY A 132 2.65 -12.23 12.59
CA GLY A 132 1.47 -11.77 11.88
C GLY A 132 0.52 -10.96 12.77
N ARG A 133 0.18 -11.48 13.95
CA ARG A 133 -0.71 -10.78 14.89
C ARG A 133 -0.16 -9.43 15.35
N ILE A 134 1.11 -9.38 15.75
CA ILE A 134 1.75 -8.12 16.20
C ILE A 134 1.76 -7.11 15.06
N THR A 135 2.15 -7.56 13.86
CA THR A 135 2.19 -6.71 12.66
C THR A 135 0.82 -6.15 12.34
N THR A 136 -0.24 -6.97 12.37
CA THR A 136 -1.61 -6.52 12.12
C THR A 136 -2.05 -5.45 13.12
N ILE A 137 -1.76 -5.62 14.42
CA ILE A 137 -2.12 -4.63 15.44
C ILE A 137 -1.39 -3.30 15.16
N ILE A 138 -0.10 -3.34 14.86
CA ILE A 138 0.69 -2.14 14.54
C ILE A 138 0.14 -1.46 13.28
N CYS A 139 -0.17 -2.21 12.22
CA CYS A 139 -0.76 -1.68 10.99
C CYS A 139 -2.10 -0.98 11.26
N VAL A 140 -2.99 -1.62 12.03
CA VAL A 140 -4.29 -1.03 12.41
C VAL A 140 -4.09 0.29 13.15
N LEU A 141 -3.16 0.34 14.10
CA LEU A 141 -2.86 1.58 14.85
C LEU A 141 -2.35 2.68 13.92
N ILE A 142 -1.34 2.40 13.08
CA ILE A 142 -0.77 3.40 12.17
C ILE A 142 -1.80 3.89 11.16
N TYR A 143 -2.60 2.99 10.57
CA TYR A 143 -3.64 3.35 9.60
C TYR A 143 -4.77 4.16 10.24
N ALA A 144 -5.26 3.75 11.42
CA ALA A 144 -6.28 4.50 12.15
C ALA A 144 -5.76 5.88 12.56
N SER A 145 -4.56 5.97 13.12
CA SER A 145 -3.93 7.24 13.47
C SER A 145 -3.72 8.16 12.27
N THR A 146 -3.30 7.61 11.13
CA THR A 146 -3.14 8.35 9.86
C THR A 146 -4.48 8.90 9.38
N ALA A 147 -5.52 8.07 9.36
CA ALA A 147 -6.86 8.46 8.93
C ALA A 147 -7.46 9.54 9.85
N ILE A 148 -7.36 9.35 11.17
CA ILE A 148 -7.83 10.31 12.17
C ILE A 148 -7.08 11.64 12.01
N ALA A 149 -5.75 11.61 11.95
CA ALA A 149 -4.97 12.83 11.79
C ALA A 149 -5.33 13.54 10.48
N GLY A 150 -5.27 12.86 9.34
CA GLY A 150 -5.60 13.45 8.03
C GLY A 150 -6.99 14.09 8.01
N TYR A 151 -8.00 13.38 8.53
CA TYR A 151 -9.36 13.90 8.57
C TYR A 151 -9.53 15.06 9.57
N LEU A 152 -8.81 15.07 10.69
CA LEU A 152 -8.78 16.24 11.60
C LEU A 152 -8.13 17.47 10.94
N LEU A 153 -7.13 17.30 10.07
CA LEU A 153 -6.45 18.41 9.39
C LEU A 153 -7.30 19.06 8.29
N PHE A 154 -7.97 18.24 7.50
CA PHE A 154 -8.57 18.66 6.23
C PHE A 154 -10.09 18.49 6.19
N GLY A 155 -10.67 17.69 7.07
CA GLY A 155 -12.11 17.48 7.17
C GLY A 155 -12.73 17.10 5.81
N LYS A 156 -13.75 17.87 5.41
CA LYS A 156 -14.45 17.71 4.13
C LYS A 156 -13.59 18.02 2.89
N ASP A 157 -12.49 18.74 3.06
CA ASP A 157 -11.55 19.06 1.98
C ASP A 157 -10.43 18.00 1.83
N THR A 158 -10.55 16.86 2.53
CA THR A 158 -9.61 15.74 2.38
C THR A 158 -9.65 15.22 0.95
N GLU A 159 -8.52 15.36 0.24
CA GLU A 159 -8.36 14.81 -1.10
C GLU A 159 -8.19 13.29 -1.02
N SER A 160 -8.51 12.58 -2.10
CA SER A 160 -8.30 11.13 -2.14
C SER A 160 -6.83 10.79 -1.86
N ASP A 161 -5.90 11.50 -2.49
CA ASP A 161 -4.49 11.48 -2.08
C ASP A 161 -4.21 12.63 -1.10
N VAL A 162 -4.17 12.30 0.20
CA VAL A 162 -3.96 13.26 1.29
C VAL A 162 -2.68 14.08 1.14
N LEU A 163 -1.65 13.56 0.45
CA LEU A 163 -0.41 14.32 0.20
C LEU A 163 -0.64 15.53 -0.70
N THR A 164 -1.68 15.49 -1.53
CA THR A 164 -2.11 16.63 -2.35
C THR A 164 -2.60 17.80 -1.47
N ASN A 165 -3.17 17.52 -0.30
CA ASN A 165 -3.54 18.57 0.64
C ASN A 165 -2.30 19.31 1.20
N PHE A 166 -1.16 18.63 1.32
CA PHE A 166 0.11 19.21 1.77
C PHE A 166 0.86 19.97 0.66
N ASP A 167 0.32 20.04 -0.57
CA ASP A 167 0.89 20.89 -1.62
C ASP A 167 0.65 22.39 -1.36
N LYS A 168 -0.35 22.70 -0.53
CA LYS A 168 -0.84 24.06 -0.25
C LYS A 168 -0.34 24.56 1.09
N ASP A 169 -0.35 25.89 1.28
CA ASP A 169 -0.13 26.48 2.59
C ASP A 169 -1.24 26.03 3.56
N LEU A 170 -0.82 25.46 4.69
CA LEU A 170 -1.69 25.01 5.76
C LEU A 170 -2.18 26.17 6.62
N GLY A 171 -1.65 27.39 6.42
CA GLY A 171 -2.04 28.59 7.17
C GLY A 171 -1.52 28.60 8.60
N ILE A 172 -0.45 27.85 8.89
CA ILE A 172 0.21 27.76 10.20
C ILE A 172 1.68 28.15 10.09
N ARG A 173 2.29 28.54 11.22
CA ARG A 173 3.73 28.81 11.27
C ARG A 173 4.51 27.56 10.85
N PHE A 174 5.55 27.75 10.04
CA PHE A 174 6.37 26.68 9.46
C PHE A 174 5.63 25.70 8.53
N SER A 175 4.45 26.06 7.98
CA SER A 175 3.70 25.21 7.06
C SER A 175 4.56 24.61 5.96
N THR A 176 5.38 25.43 5.28
CA THR A 176 6.25 24.97 4.18
C THR A 176 7.21 23.86 4.63
N ALA A 177 7.84 24.02 5.80
CA ALA A 177 8.78 23.03 6.31
C ALA A 177 8.07 21.71 6.67
N LEU A 178 6.91 21.80 7.34
CA LEU A 178 6.12 20.63 7.74
C LEU A 178 5.57 19.88 6.52
N ASN A 179 5.11 20.61 5.49
CA ASN A 179 4.69 20.04 4.21
C ASN A 179 5.83 19.25 3.54
N TYR A 180 7.05 19.81 3.50
CA TYR A 180 8.19 19.10 2.92
C TYR A 180 8.60 17.88 3.74
N ILE A 181 8.60 17.96 5.07
CA ILE A 181 8.89 16.81 5.94
C ILE A 181 7.91 15.66 5.64
N VAL A 182 6.62 15.96 5.54
CA VAL A 182 5.59 14.97 5.21
C VAL A 182 5.80 14.38 3.81
N ARG A 183 5.94 15.22 2.78
CA ARG A 183 5.98 14.79 1.38
C ARG A 183 7.29 14.05 1.05
N ILE A 184 8.44 14.60 1.44
CA ILE A 184 9.74 13.97 1.19
C ILE A 184 9.90 12.74 2.08
N GLY A 185 9.45 12.80 3.34
CA GLY A 185 9.44 11.65 4.23
C GLY A 185 8.62 10.48 3.68
N TYR A 186 7.46 10.76 3.07
CA TYR A 186 6.66 9.73 2.43
C TYR A 186 7.31 9.17 1.15
N VAL A 187 7.95 10.02 0.33
CA VAL A 187 8.73 9.55 -0.83
C VAL A 187 9.86 8.60 -0.39
N LEU A 188 10.61 8.98 0.66
CA LEU A 188 11.64 8.12 1.26
C LEU A 188 11.05 6.82 1.79
N HIS A 189 9.91 6.89 2.50
CA HIS A 189 9.18 5.70 2.97
C HIS A 189 8.89 4.73 1.81
N LEU A 190 8.33 5.23 0.70
CA LEU A 190 8.03 4.41 -0.49
C LEU A 190 9.29 3.79 -1.12
N ILE A 191 10.37 4.56 -1.24
CA ILE A 191 11.66 4.07 -1.76
C ILE A 191 12.18 2.91 -0.89
N LEU A 192 11.98 2.97 0.43
CA LEU A 192 12.47 1.95 1.35
C LEU A 192 11.56 0.71 1.45
N VAL A 193 10.24 0.83 1.21
CA VAL A 193 9.31 -0.32 1.14
C VAL A 193 9.45 -1.09 -0.16
N PHE A 194 9.66 -0.39 -1.27
CA PHE A 194 9.62 -0.97 -2.61
C PHE A 194 10.53 -2.21 -2.80
N PRO A 195 11.78 -2.23 -2.33
CA PRO A 195 12.69 -3.38 -2.48
C PRO A 195 12.15 -4.67 -1.85
N VAL A 196 11.44 -4.56 -0.71
CA VAL A 196 10.88 -5.72 0.00
C VAL A 196 9.78 -6.36 -0.83
N VAL A 197 8.87 -5.55 -1.38
CA VAL A 197 7.79 -6.04 -2.25
C VAL A 197 8.36 -6.61 -3.55
N HIS A 198 9.34 -5.91 -4.13
CA HIS A 198 10.04 -6.37 -5.33
C HIS A 198 10.75 -7.71 -5.09
N PHE A 199 11.37 -7.91 -3.93
CA PHE A 199 12.05 -9.16 -3.56
C PHE A 199 11.08 -10.34 -3.60
N SER A 200 9.91 -10.21 -2.94
CA SER A 200 8.88 -11.25 -2.93
C SER A 200 8.31 -11.52 -4.33
N LEU A 201 8.11 -10.46 -5.13
CA LEU A 201 7.69 -10.61 -6.53
C LEU A 201 8.73 -11.40 -7.34
N ARG A 202 10.02 -11.05 -7.20
CA ARG A 202 11.12 -11.74 -7.89
C ARG A 202 11.19 -13.22 -7.50
N GLN A 203 11.06 -13.55 -6.22
CA GLN A 203 11.03 -14.96 -5.77
C GLN A 203 9.81 -15.73 -6.30
N THR A 204 8.65 -15.07 -6.36
CA THR A 204 7.42 -15.68 -6.90
C THR A 204 7.56 -15.96 -8.40
N VAL A 205 8.08 -14.99 -9.17
CA VAL A 205 8.33 -15.14 -10.60
C VAL A 205 9.39 -16.20 -10.88
N ASP A 206 10.47 -16.24 -10.09
CA ASP A 206 11.51 -17.26 -10.22
C ASP A 206 10.93 -18.67 -10.01
N THR A 207 10.18 -18.88 -8.93
CA THR A 207 9.52 -20.16 -8.63
C THR A 207 8.55 -20.58 -9.74
N LEU A 208 7.81 -19.63 -10.34
CA LEU A 208 6.83 -19.92 -11.38
C LEU A 208 7.46 -20.28 -12.73
N ILE A 209 8.57 -19.63 -13.11
CA ILE A 209 9.18 -19.77 -14.44
C ILE A 209 10.28 -20.82 -14.46
N PHE A 210 11.03 -20.95 -13.36
CA PHE A 210 12.24 -21.75 -13.26
C PHE A 210 12.10 -22.89 -12.24
N GLU A 211 10.89 -23.44 -12.13
CA GLU A 211 10.60 -24.57 -11.23
C GLU A 211 11.60 -25.73 -11.47
N GLY A 212 12.19 -26.24 -10.39
CA GLY A 212 13.16 -27.34 -10.44
C GLY A 212 14.62 -26.97 -10.70
N LEU A 213 14.93 -25.69 -10.94
CA LEU A 213 16.31 -25.20 -10.94
C LEU A 213 16.83 -24.90 -9.53
N ASN A 214 18.14 -24.73 -9.40
CA ASN A 214 18.78 -24.30 -8.16
C ASN A 214 18.18 -22.99 -7.62
N PRO A 215 18.18 -22.77 -6.29
CA PRO A 215 17.65 -21.56 -5.66
C PRO A 215 18.18 -20.27 -6.28
N LEU A 216 17.35 -19.22 -6.31
CA LEU A 216 17.75 -17.92 -6.89
C LEU A 216 19.02 -17.34 -6.25
N SER A 217 19.23 -17.61 -4.97
CA SER A 217 20.43 -17.19 -4.22
C SER A 217 21.74 -17.72 -4.80
N GLU A 218 21.70 -18.80 -5.58
CA GLU A 218 22.89 -19.39 -6.20
C GLU A 218 23.21 -18.77 -7.57
N SER A 219 22.25 -18.11 -8.22
CA SER A 219 22.42 -17.56 -9.57
C SER A 219 22.26 -16.03 -9.60
N ARG A 220 23.36 -15.33 -9.32
CA ARG A 220 23.40 -13.86 -9.37
C ARG A 220 23.01 -13.29 -10.73
N LYS A 221 23.39 -13.96 -11.83
CA LYS A 221 22.99 -13.54 -13.19
C LYS A 221 21.47 -13.61 -13.37
N ARG A 222 20.83 -14.71 -12.95
CA ARG A 222 19.37 -14.89 -13.02
C ARG A 222 18.67 -13.85 -12.16
N CYS A 223 19.17 -13.62 -10.95
CA CYS A 223 18.67 -12.60 -10.03
C CYS A 223 18.69 -11.19 -10.64
N LEU A 224 19.81 -10.77 -11.24
CA LEU A 224 19.95 -9.46 -11.87
C LEU A 224 19.07 -9.31 -13.11
N VAL A 225 19.00 -10.34 -13.97
CA VAL A 225 18.15 -10.32 -15.17
C VAL A 225 16.67 -10.23 -14.79
N LEU A 226 16.21 -11.04 -13.84
CA LEU A 226 14.84 -10.97 -13.35
C LEU A 226 14.53 -9.60 -12.75
N THR A 227 15.44 -9.05 -11.93
CA THR A 227 15.30 -7.71 -11.35
C THR A 227 15.16 -6.66 -12.44
N PHE A 228 16.03 -6.68 -13.44
CA PHE A 228 15.97 -5.74 -14.56
C PHE A 228 14.65 -5.83 -15.32
N VAL A 229 14.22 -7.04 -15.70
CA VAL A 229 12.97 -7.26 -16.44
C VAL A 229 11.76 -6.80 -15.63
N ILE A 230 11.69 -7.16 -14.34
CA ILE A 230 10.59 -6.76 -13.46
C ILE A 230 10.55 -5.23 -13.31
N LEU A 231 11.69 -4.57 -13.09
CA LEU A 231 11.75 -3.11 -12.99
C LEU A 231 11.35 -2.41 -14.29
N CYS A 232 11.74 -2.93 -15.45
CA CYS A 232 11.29 -2.42 -16.75
C CYS A 232 9.77 -2.52 -16.91
N LEU A 233 9.18 -3.66 -16.54
CA LEU A 233 7.72 -3.84 -16.59
C LEU A 233 6.99 -2.89 -15.62
N ILE A 234 7.51 -2.73 -14.40
CA ILE A 234 6.96 -1.79 -13.42
C ILE A 234 7.07 -0.34 -13.92
N TYR A 235 8.17 0.04 -14.56
CA TYR A 235 8.33 1.36 -15.16
C TYR A 235 7.28 1.62 -16.24
N LEU A 236 7.09 0.68 -17.17
CA LEU A 236 6.09 0.80 -18.24
C LEU A 236 4.67 0.86 -17.67
N GLY A 237 4.33 0.02 -16.69
CA GLY A 237 3.03 0.05 -16.01
C GLY A 237 2.79 1.37 -15.27
N SER A 238 3.78 1.86 -14.54
CA SER A 238 3.66 3.10 -13.77
C SER A 238 3.52 4.35 -14.67
N THR A 239 4.13 4.36 -15.85
CA THR A 239 4.04 5.50 -16.77
C THR A 239 2.75 5.51 -17.60
N THR A 240 2.10 4.36 -17.77
CA THR A 240 0.85 4.22 -18.52
C THR A 240 -0.39 4.45 -17.65
N ILE A 241 -0.39 4.04 -16.38
CA ILE A 241 -1.51 4.24 -15.46
C ILE A 241 -1.39 5.62 -14.81
N PRO A 242 -2.27 6.60 -15.07
CA PRO A 242 -2.14 7.97 -14.57
C PRO A 242 -2.52 8.12 -13.09
N ASN A 243 -3.38 7.24 -12.58
CA ASN A 243 -3.94 7.34 -11.24
C ASN A 243 -3.69 6.06 -10.44
N ILE A 244 -3.05 6.21 -9.28
CA ILE A 244 -2.80 5.10 -8.33
C ILE A 244 -4.09 4.47 -7.81
N TRP A 245 -5.18 5.24 -7.72
CA TRP A 245 -6.48 4.76 -7.28
C TRP A 245 -7.04 3.69 -8.21
N THR A 246 -6.86 3.84 -9.53
CA THR A 246 -7.27 2.83 -10.50
C THR A 246 -6.56 1.51 -10.23
N ALA A 247 -5.26 1.56 -9.91
CA ALA A 247 -4.51 0.37 -9.54
C ALA A 247 -5.05 -0.27 -8.25
N PHE A 248 -5.22 0.51 -7.17
CA PHE A 248 -5.68 0.00 -5.88
C PHE A 248 -7.10 -0.57 -5.91
N LYS A 249 -8.03 0.09 -6.63
CA LYS A 249 -9.40 -0.42 -6.78
C LYS A 249 -9.39 -1.76 -7.53
N PHE A 250 -8.57 -1.87 -8.58
CA PHE A 250 -8.46 -3.10 -9.36
C PHE A 250 -7.79 -4.24 -8.58
N THR A 251 -6.58 -4.01 -8.04
CA THR A 251 -5.83 -5.03 -7.28
C THR A 251 -6.56 -5.43 -6.01
N GLY A 252 -7.23 -4.47 -5.36
CA GLY A 252 -8.07 -4.67 -4.19
C GLY A 252 -9.27 -5.57 -4.44
N ALA A 253 -9.97 -5.37 -5.56
CA ALA A 253 -11.15 -6.18 -5.91
C ALA A 253 -10.80 -7.58 -6.42
N THR A 254 -9.56 -7.81 -6.87
CA THR A 254 -9.15 -9.05 -7.55
C THR A 254 -8.10 -9.82 -6.75
N THR A 255 -6.83 -9.44 -6.87
CA THR A 255 -5.69 -10.13 -6.27
C THR A 255 -5.75 -10.15 -4.75
N ALA A 256 -6.09 -9.03 -4.13
CA ALA A 256 -6.16 -8.91 -2.69
C ALA A 256 -7.26 -9.80 -2.09
N VAL A 257 -8.46 -9.76 -2.69
CA VAL A 257 -9.57 -10.64 -2.30
C VAL A 257 -9.26 -12.12 -2.52
N SER A 258 -8.57 -12.43 -3.61
CA SER A 258 -8.16 -13.81 -3.92
C SER A 258 -7.19 -14.36 -2.87
N LEU A 259 -6.12 -13.62 -2.58
CA LEU A 259 -5.08 -14.03 -1.64
C LEU A 259 -5.54 -13.98 -0.17
N GLY A 260 -6.28 -12.94 0.21
CA GLY A 260 -6.65 -12.70 1.61
C GLY A 260 -7.88 -13.47 2.07
N PHE A 261 -8.80 -13.79 1.16
CA PHE A 261 -10.10 -14.39 1.52
C PHE A 261 -10.37 -15.67 0.74
N THR A 262 -10.35 -15.63 -0.59
CA THR A 262 -10.82 -16.76 -1.42
C THR A 262 -9.96 -18.01 -1.27
N PHE A 263 -8.66 -17.91 -1.51
CA PHE A 263 -7.78 -19.08 -1.45
C PHE A 263 -7.65 -19.68 -0.04
N PRO A 264 -7.44 -18.89 1.03
CA PRO A 264 -7.40 -19.43 2.38
C PRO A 264 -8.67 -20.19 2.75
N SER A 265 -9.86 -19.64 2.42
CA SER A 265 -11.14 -20.30 2.70
C SER A 265 -11.32 -21.60 1.91
N LEU A 266 -10.99 -21.61 0.62
CA LEU A 266 -11.11 -22.81 -0.22
C LEU A 266 -10.14 -23.90 0.23
N ILE A 267 -8.89 -23.53 0.56
CA ILE A 267 -7.89 -24.47 1.09
C ILE A 267 -8.36 -25.06 2.41
N ALA A 268 -8.83 -24.24 3.35
CA ALA A 268 -9.33 -24.71 4.64
C ALA A 268 -10.50 -25.69 4.46
N LEU A 269 -11.52 -25.32 3.67
CA LEU A 269 -12.68 -26.16 3.41
C LEU A 269 -12.30 -27.47 2.70
N ARG A 270 -11.33 -27.46 1.78
CA ARG A 270 -10.87 -28.67 1.10
C ARG A 270 -10.07 -29.57 2.02
N LEU A 271 -9.17 -29.01 2.83
CA LEU A 271 -8.36 -29.78 3.78
C LEU A 271 -9.25 -30.45 4.85
N SER A 272 -10.33 -29.78 5.26
CA SER A 272 -11.31 -30.33 6.20
C SER A 272 -12.03 -31.60 5.72
N ARG A 273 -12.06 -31.83 4.40
CA ARG A 273 -12.65 -33.04 3.80
C ARG A 273 -11.66 -34.21 3.72
N VAL A 274 -10.35 -33.93 3.84
CA VAL A 274 -9.28 -34.92 3.61
C VAL A 274 -8.58 -35.34 4.91
N GLY A 275 -8.52 -34.48 5.93
CA GLY A 275 -7.80 -34.72 7.18
C GLY A 275 -8.65 -34.64 8.46
N SER A 276 -8.00 -34.39 9.60
CA SER A 276 -8.68 -34.05 10.86
C SER A 276 -9.60 -32.85 10.64
N GLY A 277 -10.90 -33.03 10.79
CA GLY A 277 -11.90 -32.03 10.44
C GLY A 277 -11.66 -30.69 11.14
N LEU A 278 -11.95 -29.59 10.42
CA LEU A 278 -12.03 -28.25 11.01
C LEU A 278 -13.03 -28.25 12.18
N SER A 279 -12.77 -27.43 13.18
CA SER A 279 -13.80 -27.10 14.18
C SER A 279 -15.00 -26.44 13.48
N GLN A 280 -16.18 -26.53 14.10
CA GLN A 280 -17.39 -25.88 13.58
C GLN A 280 -17.20 -24.36 13.40
N VAL A 281 -16.41 -23.74 14.28
CA VAL A 281 -16.07 -22.32 14.21
C VAL A 281 -15.22 -22.02 12.98
N GLU A 282 -14.15 -22.76 12.73
CA GLU A 282 -13.27 -22.50 11.57
C GLU A 282 -13.98 -22.77 10.24
N ARG A 283 -14.86 -23.78 10.21
CA ARG A 283 -15.71 -24.04 9.03
C ARG A 283 -16.67 -22.90 8.77
N TYR A 284 -17.34 -22.38 9.82
CA TYR A 284 -18.21 -21.21 9.70
C TYR A 284 -17.43 -19.97 9.23
N LEU A 285 -16.28 -19.69 9.84
CA LEU A 285 -15.41 -18.56 9.46
C LEU A 285 -14.96 -18.66 8.00
N SER A 286 -14.63 -19.87 7.52
CA SER A 286 -14.23 -20.09 6.12
C SER A 286 -15.36 -19.75 5.15
N TRP A 287 -16.60 -20.11 5.46
CA TRP A 287 -17.77 -19.74 4.63
C TRP A 287 -18.05 -18.24 4.68
N VAL A 288 -17.91 -17.60 5.84
CA VAL A 288 -18.07 -16.15 5.99
C VAL A 288 -17.03 -15.41 5.16
N MET A 289 -15.75 -15.80 5.24
CA MET A 289 -14.67 -15.22 4.45
C MET A 289 -14.92 -15.38 2.94
N LEU A 290 -15.37 -16.55 2.49
CA LEU A 290 -15.69 -16.78 1.07
C LEU A 290 -16.86 -15.92 0.60
N THR A 291 -17.90 -15.77 1.43
CA THR A 291 -19.06 -14.92 1.12
C THR A 291 -18.64 -13.45 1.05
N LEU A 292 -17.83 -12.98 2.00
CA LEU A 292 -17.26 -11.63 1.99
C LEU A 292 -16.42 -11.41 0.73
N ALA A 293 -15.60 -12.38 0.32
CA ALA A 293 -14.79 -12.29 -0.89
C ALA A 293 -15.64 -12.02 -2.14
N ILE A 294 -16.76 -12.73 -2.28
CA ILE A 294 -17.69 -12.54 -3.39
C ILE A 294 -18.31 -11.14 -3.35
N ILE A 295 -18.77 -10.69 -2.18
CA ILE A 295 -19.36 -9.35 -2.01
C ILE A 295 -18.35 -8.26 -2.39
N VAL A 296 -17.12 -8.34 -1.88
CA VAL A 296 -16.06 -7.36 -2.16
C VAL A 296 -15.70 -7.35 -3.65
N SER A 297 -15.62 -8.52 -4.28
CA SER A 297 -15.34 -8.64 -5.72
C SER A 297 -16.43 -7.97 -6.55
N ILE A 298 -17.71 -8.24 -6.25
CA ILE A 298 -18.86 -7.64 -6.95
C ILE A 298 -18.87 -6.13 -6.74
N ALA A 299 -18.74 -5.66 -5.49
CA ALA A 299 -18.71 -4.24 -5.16
C ALA A 299 -17.55 -3.51 -5.88
N GLY A 300 -16.37 -4.13 -5.91
CA GLY A 300 -15.20 -3.59 -6.61
C GLY A 300 -15.38 -3.54 -8.13
N VAL A 301 -15.95 -4.57 -8.75
CA VAL A 301 -16.25 -4.58 -10.20
C VAL A 301 -17.26 -3.50 -10.55
N ILE A 302 -18.36 -3.41 -9.80
CA ILE A 302 -19.38 -2.38 -9.99
C ILE A 302 -18.75 -0.98 -9.84
N GLY A 303 -18.02 -0.74 -8.74
CA GLY A 303 -17.37 0.54 -8.49
C GLY A 303 -16.35 0.93 -9.57
N ASN A 304 -15.61 -0.04 -10.11
CA ASN A 304 -14.69 0.19 -11.22
C ASN A 304 -15.45 0.58 -12.50
N ILE A 305 -16.49 -0.14 -12.89
CA ILE A 305 -17.29 0.14 -14.10
C ILE A 305 -17.91 1.53 -14.03
N TYR A 306 -18.51 1.90 -12.91
CA TYR A 306 -19.11 3.24 -12.74
C TYR A 306 -18.05 4.36 -12.82
N THR A 307 -16.87 4.16 -12.24
CA THR A 307 -15.77 5.14 -12.32
C THR A 307 -15.28 5.33 -13.76
N PHE A 308 -15.34 4.29 -14.61
CA PHE A 308 -14.98 4.41 -16.03
C PHE A 308 -16.05 5.11 -16.88
N GLN A 309 -17.32 5.08 -16.47
CA GLN A 309 -18.41 5.74 -17.18
C GLN A 309 -18.57 7.22 -16.81
N SER A 310 -18.05 7.63 -15.64
CA SER A 310 -18.17 9.01 -15.13
C SER A 310 -16.99 9.92 -15.48
N ASN A 311 -15.93 9.41 -16.12
CA ASN A 311 -14.77 10.17 -16.62
C ASN A 311 -14.83 10.32 -18.13
#